data_AF-A0A8T7MAE6-F1
#
_entry.id   AF-A0A8T7MAE6-F1
#
_cell.length_a   1.000
_cell.length_b   1.000
_cell.length_c   1.000
_cell.angle_alpha   90.00
_cell.angle_beta   90.00
_cell.angle_gamma   90.00
#
_symmetry.space_group_name_H-M   'P 1'
#
loop_
_entity.id
_entity.type
_entity.pdbx_description
1 polymer ?
#
loop_
_entity_poly.entity_id
_entity_poly.type
_entity_poly.pdbx_seq_one_letter_code
_entity_poly.pdbx_strand_id
1 'polypeptide(L)' 'MANDDKNKKDLDPRIKRNWEDIQKRHSYPVNAIGVRIDPKDKETLRVWRENGIDRFLKE' A
#
# COMPACT_ATOMS: atom_id res chain seq x y z
N MET A 1 8.15 -27.34 17.53
CA MET A 1 8.16 -25.88 17.68
C MET A 1 7.71 -25.29 16.35
N ALA A 2 6.45 -24.90 16.24
CA ALA A 2 5.98 -24.11 15.10
C ALA A 2 6.49 -22.69 15.35
N ASN A 3 7.45 -22.24 14.53
CA ASN A 3 7.95 -20.88 14.59
C ASN A 3 6.80 -19.97 14.15
N ASP A 4 6.29 -19.22 15.12
CA ASP A 4 5.31 -18.16 15.00
C ASP A 4 5.88 -17.12 14.03
N ASP A 5 5.46 -17.19 12.75
CA ASP A 5 5.82 -16.33 11.61
C ASP A 5 5.23 -14.91 11.78
N LYS A 6 5.25 -14.38 13.02
CA LYS A 6 4.75 -13.05 13.37
C LYS A 6 5.80 -11.98 13.10
N ASN A 7 6.18 -11.78 11.84
CA ASN A 7 6.63 -10.45 11.43
C ASN A 7 6.55 -10.16 9.93
N LYS A 8 5.44 -10.55 9.30
CA LYS A 8 5.00 -9.93 8.05
C LYS A 8 3.58 -9.44 8.28
N LYS A 9 3.44 -8.15 8.65
CA LYS A 9 2.12 -7.52 8.69
C LYS A 9 1.67 -7.28 7.26
N ASP A 10 1.30 -8.34 6.56
CA ASP A 10 0.52 -8.24 5.34
C ASP A 10 -0.74 -7.40 5.66
N LEU A 11 -1.03 -6.42 4.80
CA LEU A 11 -2.24 -5.61 4.95
C LEU A 11 -3.46 -6.52 4.95
N ASP A 12 -4.46 -6.16 5.76
CA ASP A 12 -5.77 -6.82 5.67
C ASP A 12 -6.21 -6.82 4.18
N PRO A 13 -6.57 -7.98 3.62
CA PRO A 13 -6.89 -8.09 2.19
C PRO A 13 -8.00 -7.13 1.74
N ARG A 14 -8.92 -6.76 2.62
CA ARG A 14 -10.01 -5.81 2.33
C ARG A 14 -9.46 -4.39 2.20
N ILE A 15 -8.53 -4.01 3.08
CA ILE A 15 -7.85 -2.70 3.01
C ILE A 15 -6.97 -2.65 1.77
N LYS A 16 -6.23 -3.72 1.48
CA LYS A 16 -5.41 -3.81 0.26
C LYS A 16 -6.26 -3.61 -0.99
N ARG A 17 -7.33 -4.39 -1.17
CA ARG A 17 -8.23 -4.28 -2.34
C ARG A 17 -8.81 -2.88 -2.48
N ASN A 18 -9.27 -2.29 -1.39
CA ASN A 18 -9.78 -0.92 -1.41
C ASN A 18 -8.70 0.10 -1.82
N TRP A 19 -7.49 -0.05 -1.29
CA TRP A 19 -6.35 0.80 -1.63
C TRP A 19 -5.97 0.69 -3.11
N GLU A 20 -5.96 -0.52 -3.68
CA GLU A 20 -5.73 -0.73 -5.12
C GLU A 20 -6.78 0.00 -5.97
N ASP A 21 -8.07 -0.13 -5.62
CA ASP A 21 -9.19 0.54 -6.29
C ASP A 21 -9.09 2.07 -6.23
N ILE A 22 -8.56 2.59 -5.12
CA ILE A 22 -8.26 4.01 -4.96
C ILE A 22 -7.07 4.39 -5.85
N GLN A 23 -5.94 3.68 -5.78
CA GLN A 23 -4.72 4.01 -6.51
C GLN A 23 -4.95 4.06 -8.03
N LYS A 24 -5.75 3.15 -8.61
CA LYS A 24 -6.08 3.15 -10.05
C LYS A 24 -6.72 4.45 -10.56
N ARG A 25 -7.25 5.28 -9.66
CA ARG A 25 -7.89 6.57 -9.98
C ARG A 25 -6.89 7.74 -9.97
N HIS A 26 -5.67 7.53 -9.49
CA HIS A 26 -4.66 8.58 -9.33
C HIS A 26 -3.36 8.22 -10.07
N SER A 27 -2.76 9.20 -10.76
CA SER A 27 -1.44 9.09 -11.39
C SER A 27 -0.27 9.37 -10.44
N TYR A 28 -0.55 9.44 -9.13
CA TYR A 28 0.44 9.70 -8.08
C TYR A 28 0.19 8.77 -6.89
N PRO A 29 1.21 8.52 -6.04
CA PRO A 29 1.05 7.66 -4.87
C PRO A 29 0.02 8.25 -3.91
N VAL A 30 -0.96 7.44 -3.52
CA VAL A 30 -1.97 7.77 -2.51
C VAL A 30 -1.95 6.74 -1.39
N ASN A 31 -2.30 7.14 -0.18
CA ASN A 31 -2.45 6.23 0.95
C ASN A 31 -3.80 5.47 0.89
N ALA A 32 -4.06 4.59 1.86
CA ALA A 32 -5.25 3.73 1.90
C ALA A 32 -6.60 4.47 1.96
N ILE A 33 -6.58 5.79 2.17
CA ILE A 33 -7.77 6.66 2.19
C ILE A 33 -7.82 7.66 1.02
N GLY A 34 -6.90 7.56 0.05
CA GLY A 34 -6.90 8.38 -1.16
C GLY A 34 -6.20 9.74 -1.04
N VAL A 35 -5.49 10.00 0.05
CA VAL A 35 -4.68 11.22 0.20
C VAL A 35 -3.31 10.98 -0.44
N ARG A 36 -2.80 11.95 -1.20
CA ARG A 36 -1.46 11.87 -1.80
C ARG A 36 -0.41 11.62 -0.70
N ILE A 37 0.44 10.61 -0.89
CA ILE A 37 1.52 10.32 0.04
C ILE A 37 2.59 11.40 -0.11
N ASP A 38 2.97 12.04 1.00
CA ASP A 38 4.09 12.98 0.99
C ASP A 38 5.41 12.21 0.76
N PRO A 39 6.33 12.69 -0.09
CA PRO A 39 7.61 12.02 -0.33
C PRO A 39 8.48 11.83 0.93
N LYS A 40 8.23 12.58 2.00
CA LYS A 40 8.89 12.41 3.30
C LYS A 40 8.28 11.30 4.14
N ASP A 41 7.06 10.84 3.84
CA ASP A 41 6.39 9.73 4.50
C ASP A 41 6.92 8.39 3.96
N LYS A 42 8.16 8.09 4.35
CA LYS A 42 8.91 6.91 3.89
C LYS A 42 8.23 5.60 4.30
N GLU A 43 7.54 5.58 5.43
CA GLU A 43 6.87 4.38 5.92
C GLU A 43 5.65 4.05 5.05
N THR A 44 4.79 5.02 4.79
CA THR A 44 3.61 4.80 3.94
C THR A 44 4.02 4.43 2.51
N LEU A 45 5.06 5.08 1.97
CA LEU A 45 5.63 4.71 0.67
C LEU A 45 6.20 3.29 0.64
N ARG A 46 6.88 2.87 1.71
CA ARG A 46 7.41 1.51 1.83
C ARG A 46 6.27 0.49 1.82
N VAL A 47 5.26 0.68 2.67
CA VAL A 47 4.09 -0.21 2.74
C VAL A 47 3.36 -0.28 1.40
N TRP A 48 3.17 0.87 0.75
CA TRP A 48 2.55 0.96 -0.57
C TRP A 48 3.29 0.13 -1.64
N ARG A 49 4.63 0.19 -1.68
CA ARG A 49 5.46 -0.63 -2.60
C ARG A 49 5.50 -2.10 -2.22
N GLU A 50 5.70 -2.42 -0.94
CA GLU A 50 5.80 -3.81 -0.46
C GLU A 50 4.48 -4.58 -0.71
N ASN A 51 3.35 -3.87 -0.72
CA ASN A 51 2.04 -4.47 -1.02
C ASN A 51 1.71 -4.47 -2.52
N GLY A 52 2.59 -3.93 -3.38
CA GLY A 52 2.45 -3.92 -4.83
C GLY A 52 1.40 -2.95 -5.35
N ILE A 53 1.02 -1.94 -4.55
CA ILE A 53 0.03 -0.93 -4.93
C ILE A 53 0.60 0.00 -6.02
N ASP A 54 1.93 0.14 -6.08
CA ASP A 54 2.64 0.96 -7.05
C ASP A 54 2.41 0.59 -8.51
N ARG A 55 2.09 -0.68 -8.77
CA ARG A 55 1.80 -1.21 -10.10
C ARG A 55 0.56 -0.59 -10.75
N PHE A 56 -0.26 0.11 -9.97
CA PHE A 56 -1.47 0.77 -10.44
C PHE A 56 -1.29 2.27 -10.72
N LEU A 57 -0.06 2.80 -10.63
CA LEU A 57 0.24 4.12 -11.18
C LEU A 57 -0.02 4.11 -12.69
N LYS A 58 -0.88 5.01 -13.15
CA LYS A 58 -1.04 5.30 -14.57
C LYS A 58 0.12 6.18 -15.01
N GLU A 59 0.77 5.79 -16.11
CA GLU A 59 1.74 6.61 -16.85
C GLU A 59 1.09 7.88 -17.41
#